data_AF-Q12FV3-F1
#
_entry.id   AF-Q12FV3-F1
#
_cell.length_a   1.000
_cell.length_b   1.000
_cell.length_c   1.000
_cell.angle_alpha   90.00
_cell.angle_beta   90.00
_cell.angle_gamma   90.00
#
_symmetry.space_group_name_H-M   'P 1'
#
loop_
_entity.id
_entity.type
_entity.pdbx_description
1 polymer ?
#
loop_
_entity_poly.entity_id
_entity_poly.type
_entity_poly.pdbx_seq_one_letter_code
_entity_poly.pdbx_strand_id
1 'polypeptide(L)'
;MNAAQSAQLSQLAQLAPEPCLADIRPCLEGAIPAVMATCAMDGTPNVAYISQVFYVDERHVALSFQFFNKTRKNILANPYATVLVLHPVTAAFFRMHIRYLRTETEGPVFEGMKAQLAGIASHSGMAGVFRLQGSDIYEVQAIECIAGEPLPAAPPRASMLTGLRRGSERLSRCTGLGELLNAALATLTDFVGIQHAMVLMLDPATQRLYTVASCGYATSGVGSEIEMGQGVIGVAARERTPVRIVHMSSAYAYNRAIKTSLGASAPELMLETDIPYPGLAEPHSQVAVPIVSVGRLLGVLFAESPNDLQFGFEEEDALVALAGHLGAAIDLMQAGPEAAELADAAPPAAAVNRQAEGPGAKAGGAALQLRRFTSNDSVFVNDSYLIKGVAGAIFWKLVTDHVRQGRTEFSNRELRLDPAIHLPDVTDNLEARLLLLQRRLAERGPHIRIEKTGRGRFRLAVQRPLVLADVAA
;
A
#
# COMPACT_ATOMS: atom_id res chain seq x y z
N MET A 1 -42.98 34.19 14.41
CA MET A 1 -43.18 33.10 13.42
C MET A 1 -44.58 32.55 13.62
N ASN A 2 -45.40 32.55 12.58
CA ASN A 2 -46.79 32.08 12.69
C ASN A 2 -46.84 30.54 12.61
N ALA A 3 -47.83 29.89 13.23
CA ALA A 3 -47.91 28.42 13.31
C ALA A 3 -47.83 27.71 11.94
N ALA A 4 -48.27 28.38 10.86
CA ALA A 4 -48.15 27.91 9.49
C ALA A 4 -46.69 27.84 8.98
N GLN A 5 -45.81 28.77 9.38
CA GLN A 5 -44.38 28.72 9.04
C GLN A 5 -43.65 27.60 9.82
N SER A 6 -44.06 27.34 11.07
CA SER A 6 -43.52 26.24 11.86
C SER A 6 -43.97 24.88 11.31
N ALA A 7 -45.21 24.77 10.83
CA ALA A 7 -45.72 23.57 10.15
C ALA A 7 -45.06 23.35 8.77
N GLN A 8 -44.82 24.41 7.99
CA GLN A 8 -44.07 24.32 6.72
C GLN A 8 -42.60 23.97 6.92
N LEU A 9 -41.92 24.51 7.94
CA LEU A 9 -40.55 24.12 8.30
C LEU A 9 -40.49 22.66 8.79
N SER A 10 -41.52 22.20 9.50
CA SER A 10 -41.62 20.79 9.95
C SER A 10 -41.92 19.84 8.78
N GLN A 11 -42.74 20.25 7.80
CA GLN A 11 -42.99 19.48 6.58
C GLN A 11 -41.79 19.47 5.62
N LEU A 12 -41.04 20.57 5.52
CA LEU A 12 -39.80 20.63 4.74
C LEU A 12 -38.66 19.82 5.38
N ALA A 13 -38.61 19.75 6.71
CA ALA A 13 -37.70 18.84 7.44
C ALA A 13 -38.05 17.35 7.22
N GLN A 14 -39.34 17.03 7.01
CA GLN A 14 -39.81 15.67 6.66
C GLN A 14 -39.55 15.25 5.20
N LEU A 15 -39.13 16.19 4.34
CA LEU A 15 -38.82 15.94 2.92
C LEU A 15 -37.31 15.78 2.65
N ALA A 16 -36.46 16.04 3.65
CA ALA A 16 -35.06 15.67 3.55
C ALA A 16 -34.93 14.15 3.70
N PRO A 17 -34.23 13.46 2.79
CA PRO A 17 -33.98 12.02 2.97
C PRO A 17 -33.32 11.79 4.32
N GLU A 18 -33.72 10.73 5.02
CA GLU A 18 -33.03 10.31 6.23
C GLU A 18 -31.55 10.11 5.91
N PRO A 19 -30.62 10.65 6.73
CA PRO A 19 -29.21 10.55 6.46
C PRO A 19 -28.79 9.07 6.45
N CYS A 20 -27.93 8.70 5.52
CA CYS A 20 -27.30 7.38 5.52
C CYS A 20 -25.89 7.44 6.15
N LEU A 21 -25.27 6.29 6.37
CA LEU A 21 -23.91 6.25 6.92
C LEU A 21 -22.90 6.99 6.04
N ALA A 22 -23.06 6.95 4.71
CA ALA A 22 -22.17 7.64 3.78
C ALA A 22 -22.16 9.16 4.01
N ASP A 23 -23.32 9.76 4.32
CA ASP A 23 -23.47 11.21 4.56
C ASP A 23 -22.75 11.68 5.83
N ILE A 24 -22.58 10.77 6.80
CA ILE A 24 -22.02 11.09 8.12
C ILE A 24 -20.64 10.48 8.37
N ARG A 25 -19.99 9.87 7.37
CA ARG A 25 -18.61 9.33 7.48
C ARG A 25 -17.61 10.30 8.12
N PRO A 26 -17.63 11.63 7.86
CA PRO A 26 -16.76 12.56 8.57
C PRO A 26 -16.87 12.49 10.12
N CYS A 27 -18.04 12.11 10.65
CA CYS A 27 -18.28 11.98 12.08
C CYS A 27 -17.65 10.71 12.69
N LEU A 28 -17.25 9.74 11.85
CA LEU A 28 -16.74 8.41 12.23
C LEU A 28 -15.20 8.34 12.20
N GLU A 29 -14.55 9.46 11.81
CA GLU A 29 -13.09 9.58 11.71
C GLU A 29 -12.36 9.64 13.07
N GLY A 30 -13.10 9.63 14.19
CA GLY A 30 -12.51 9.67 15.53
C GLY A 30 -11.93 11.04 15.93
N ALA A 31 -12.20 12.09 15.15
CA ALA A 31 -11.80 13.46 15.47
C ALA A 31 -12.50 14.01 16.73
N ILE A 32 -13.75 13.61 16.95
CA ILE A 32 -14.53 13.94 18.15
C ILE A 32 -15.05 12.64 18.76
N PRO A 33 -14.84 12.39 20.06
CA PRO A 33 -15.38 11.22 20.74
C PRO A 33 -16.91 11.16 20.64
N ALA A 34 -17.43 9.97 20.39
CA ALA A 34 -18.87 9.75 20.34
C ALA A 34 -19.43 9.40 21.73
N VAL A 35 -20.74 9.56 21.89
CA VAL A 35 -21.43 9.26 23.15
C VAL A 35 -22.40 8.11 22.93
N MET A 36 -22.20 7.01 23.66
CA MET A 36 -23.03 5.82 23.57
C MET A 36 -23.95 5.73 24.80
N ALA A 37 -25.24 5.56 24.55
CA ALA A 37 -26.25 5.26 25.55
C ALA A 37 -26.73 3.80 25.41
N THR A 38 -26.80 3.11 26.55
CA THR A 38 -27.25 1.72 26.69
C THR A 38 -28.16 1.59 27.89
N CYS A 39 -28.90 0.50 27.99
CA CYS A 39 -29.83 0.26 29.09
C CYS A 39 -29.62 -1.14 29.67
N ALA A 40 -29.62 -1.26 31.00
CA ALA A 40 -29.63 -2.55 31.68
C ALA A 40 -31.01 -3.22 31.56
N MET A 41 -31.10 -4.51 31.88
CA MET A 41 -32.37 -5.26 31.83
C MET A 41 -33.47 -4.68 32.72
N ASP A 42 -33.10 -4.00 33.80
CA ASP A 42 -34.03 -3.36 34.73
C ASP A 42 -34.47 -1.95 34.29
N GLY A 43 -34.04 -1.49 33.11
CA GLY A 43 -34.34 -0.15 32.61
C GLY A 43 -33.35 0.93 33.03
N THR A 44 -32.30 0.59 33.81
CA THR A 44 -31.31 1.59 34.24
C THR A 44 -30.44 2.08 33.07
N PRO A 45 -30.43 3.40 32.78
CA PRO A 45 -29.62 3.94 31.69
C PRO A 45 -28.11 3.97 32.05
N ASN A 46 -27.27 3.89 31.02
CA ASN A 46 -25.83 4.02 31.10
C ASN A 46 -25.32 4.81 29.89
N VAL A 47 -24.54 5.85 30.14
CA VAL A 47 -23.93 6.70 29.12
C VAL A 47 -22.42 6.61 29.24
N ALA A 48 -21.74 6.41 28.11
CA ALA A 48 -20.29 6.30 28.04
C ALA A 48 -19.75 7.06 26.83
N TYR A 49 -18.59 7.71 27.01
CA TYR A 49 -17.81 8.24 25.90
C TYR A 49 -17.00 7.13 25.26
N ILE A 50 -17.03 7.06 23.94
CA ILE A 50 -16.26 6.12 23.13
C ILE A 50 -15.31 6.90 22.24
N SER A 51 -14.05 6.46 22.16
CA SER A 51 -13.00 7.17 21.43
C SER A 51 -13.35 7.33 19.95
N GLN A 52 -13.98 6.32 19.35
CA GLN A 52 -14.30 6.30 17.94
C GLN A 52 -15.48 5.35 17.66
N VAL A 53 -16.29 5.72 16.67
CA VAL A 53 -17.18 4.80 15.94
C VAL A 53 -16.50 4.49 14.62
N PHE A 54 -16.20 3.23 14.34
CA PHE A 54 -15.50 2.83 13.12
C PHE A 54 -16.52 2.48 12.02
N TYR A 55 -16.36 3.05 10.83
CA TYR A 55 -17.18 2.71 9.67
C TYR A 55 -16.79 1.34 9.12
N VAL A 56 -17.75 0.44 8.92
CA VAL A 56 -17.51 -0.90 8.34
C VAL A 56 -18.03 -0.96 6.91
N ASP A 57 -19.31 -0.64 6.72
CA ASP A 57 -19.98 -0.57 5.43
C ASP A 57 -21.24 0.32 5.54
N GLU A 58 -22.06 0.36 4.49
CA GLU A 58 -23.27 1.21 4.43
C GLU A 58 -24.33 0.89 5.49
N ARG A 59 -24.25 -0.28 6.15
CA ARG A 59 -25.21 -0.76 7.15
C ARG A 59 -24.58 -1.03 8.51
N HIS A 60 -23.26 -1.05 8.62
CA HIS A 60 -22.59 -1.49 9.83
C HIS A 60 -21.54 -0.50 10.33
N VAL A 61 -21.45 -0.42 11.65
CA VAL A 61 -20.37 0.27 12.37
C VAL A 61 -19.76 -0.68 13.40
N ALA A 62 -18.51 -0.41 13.79
CA ALA A 62 -17.83 -1.15 14.82
C ALA A 62 -17.42 -0.24 15.98
N LEU A 63 -17.59 -0.74 17.22
CA LEU A 63 -17.19 -0.06 18.44
C LEU A 63 -16.12 -0.87 19.16
N SER A 64 -15.17 -0.18 19.77
CA SER A 64 -14.02 -0.83 20.40
C SER A 64 -14.36 -1.44 21.76
N PHE A 65 -13.97 -2.69 21.99
CA PHE A 65 -14.07 -3.38 23.27
C PHE A 65 -12.71 -3.38 24.00
N GLN A 66 -12.57 -2.53 25.03
CA GLN A 66 -11.40 -2.58 25.94
C GLN A 66 -11.64 -2.14 27.39
N PHE A 67 -12.61 -1.26 27.70
CA PHE A 67 -12.80 -0.71 29.06
C PHE A 67 -14.25 -0.66 29.58
N PHE A 68 -15.21 -1.25 28.87
CA PHE A 68 -16.63 -1.01 29.12
C PHE A 68 -17.36 -2.15 29.83
N ASN A 69 -16.99 -2.47 31.08
CA ASN A 69 -17.64 -3.55 31.81
C ASN A 69 -19.17 -3.38 31.92
N LYS A 70 -19.67 -2.16 32.16
CA LYS A 70 -21.12 -1.89 32.25
C LYS A 70 -21.80 -1.78 30.88
N THR A 71 -21.25 -1.00 29.95
CA THR A 71 -21.83 -0.86 28.60
C THR A 71 -21.90 -2.20 27.88
N ARG A 72 -20.83 -3.01 27.92
CA ARG A 72 -20.84 -4.33 27.30
C ARG A 72 -21.80 -5.30 27.98
N LYS A 73 -21.87 -5.31 29.31
CA LYS A 73 -22.87 -6.10 30.04
C LYS A 73 -24.29 -5.73 29.61
N ASN A 74 -24.57 -4.43 29.45
CA ASN A 74 -25.85 -3.96 28.96
C ASN A 74 -26.11 -4.46 27.53
N ILE A 75 -25.14 -4.29 26.60
CA ILE A 75 -25.29 -4.73 25.21
C ILE A 75 -25.53 -6.23 25.07
N LEU A 76 -24.83 -7.05 25.84
CA LEU A 76 -25.02 -8.50 25.79
C LEU A 76 -26.36 -8.96 26.36
N ALA A 77 -26.98 -8.16 27.23
CA ALA A 77 -28.31 -8.45 27.78
C ALA A 77 -29.45 -7.80 26.96
N ASN A 78 -29.19 -6.63 26.39
CA ASN A 78 -30.09 -5.84 25.56
C ASN A 78 -29.28 -5.29 24.37
N PRO A 79 -29.43 -5.87 23.16
CA PRO A 79 -28.53 -5.61 22.04
C PRO A 79 -28.71 -4.25 21.37
N TYR A 80 -29.53 -3.36 21.93
CA TYR A 80 -29.83 -2.05 21.35
C TYR A 80 -29.08 -0.93 22.05
N ALA A 81 -28.58 0.01 21.26
CA ALA A 81 -27.91 1.21 21.75
C ALA A 81 -28.21 2.41 20.88
N THR A 82 -27.95 3.58 21.45
CA THR A 82 -27.98 4.84 20.72
C THR A 82 -26.60 5.47 20.79
N VAL A 83 -26.09 5.95 19.66
CA VAL A 83 -24.79 6.63 19.58
C VAL A 83 -24.98 8.02 19.00
N LEU A 84 -24.55 9.03 19.75
CA LEU A 84 -24.51 10.42 19.30
C LEU A 84 -23.11 10.71 18.74
N VAL A 85 -23.07 11.15 17.49
CA VAL A 85 -21.86 11.58 16.79
C VAL A 85 -21.98 13.04 16.36
N LEU A 86 -20.84 13.70 16.21
CA LEU A 86 -20.75 15.12 15.90
C LEU A 86 -19.89 15.33 14.65
N HIS A 87 -20.41 16.08 13.69
CA HIS A 87 -19.64 16.44 12.50
C HIS A 87 -18.50 17.38 12.89
N PRO A 88 -17.23 17.06 12.55
CA PRO A 88 -16.07 17.79 13.10
C PRO A 88 -15.97 19.25 12.62
N VAL A 89 -16.50 19.56 11.43
CA VAL A 89 -16.48 20.92 10.86
C VAL A 89 -17.76 21.71 11.14
N THR A 90 -18.93 21.14 10.82
CA THR A 90 -20.22 21.84 10.93
C THR A 90 -20.82 21.80 12.34
N ALA A 91 -20.29 20.98 13.25
CA ALA A 91 -20.90 20.71 14.54
C ALA A 91 -22.38 20.22 14.46
N ALA A 92 -22.77 19.64 13.33
CA ALA A 92 -24.06 18.97 13.19
C ALA A 92 -24.10 17.67 13.99
N PHE A 93 -25.16 17.46 14.77
CA PHE A 93 -25.35 16.27 15.58
C PHE A 93 -26.17 15.22 14.85
N PHE A 94 -25.70 13.98 14.89
CA PHE A 94 -26.43 12.82 14.37
C PHE A 94 -26.55 11.76 15.45
N ARG A 95 -27.72 11.13 15.53
CA ARG A 95 -27.99 10.03 16.44
C ARG A 95 -28.22 8.76 15.65
N MET A 96 -27.38 7.77 15.87
CA MET A 96 -27.52 6.43 15.30
C MET A 96 -28.22 5.51 16.29
N HIS A 97 -29.21 4.77 15.80
CA HIS A 97 -29.80 3.63 16.51
C HIS A 97 -29.14 2.36 15.99
N ILE A 98 -28.49 1.62 16.89
CA ILE A 98 -27.64 0.50 16.51
C ILE A 98 -28.01 -0.76 17.27
N ARG A 99 -27.85 -1.91 16.60
CA ARG A 99 -28.11 -3.23 17.16
C ARG A 99 -26.87 -4.10 17.07
N TYR A 100 -26.40 -4.60 18.22
CA TYR A 100 -25.25 -5.49 18.31
C TYR A 100 -25.48 -6.79 17.54
N LEU A 101 -24.47 -7.22 16.80
CA LEU A 101 -24.48 -8.46 16.03
C LEU A 101 -23.48 -9.49 16.57
N ARG A 102 -22.22 -9.09 16.71
CA ARG A 102 -21.10 -9.98 17.07
C ARG A 102 -19.88 -9.19 17.54
N THR A 103 -18.91 -9.88 18.11
CA THR A 103 -17.57 -9.34 18.39
C THR A 103 -16.55 -10.05 17.49
N GLU A 104 -15.71 -9.27 16.81
CA GLU A 104 -14.57 -9.77 16.05
C GLU A 104 -13.27 -9.50 16.82
N THR A 105 -12.46 -10.52 17.05
CA THR A 105 -11.18 -10.40 17.78
C THR A 105 -9.96 -10.50 16.87
N GLU A 106 -10.18 -10.69 15.57
CA GLU A 106 -9.19 -10.78 14.51
C GLU A 106 -9.84 -10.39 13.17
N GLY A 107 -9.02 -10.25 12.13
CA GLY A 107 -9.47 -9.94 10.78
C GLY A 107 -9.48 -8.45 10.41
N PRO A 108 -10.03 -8.11 9.24
CA PRO A 108 -9.89 -6.77 8.63
C PRO A 108 -10.36 -5.61 9.51
N VAL A 109 -11.57 -5.68 10.05
CA VAL A 109 -12.16 -4.62 10.88
C VAL A 109 -11.36 -4.46 12.18
N PHE A 110 -10.95 -5.58 12.78
CA PHE A 110 -10.15 -5.56 14.00
C PHE A 110 -8.80 -4.89 13.80
N GLU A 111 -8.03 -5.27 12.78
CA GLU A 111 -6.71 -4.68 12.53
C GLU A 111 -6.80 -3.22 12.04
N GLY A 112 -7.83 -2.87 11.26
CA GLY A 112 -8.12 -1.49 10.89
C GLY A 112 -8.40 -0.60 12.11
N MET A 113 -9.29 -1.05 13.00
CA MET A 113 -9.58 -0.34 14.25
C MET A 113 -8.37 -0.25 15.17
N LYS A 114 -7.61 -1.33 15.32
CA LYS A 114 -6.40 -1.37 16.15
C LYS A 114 -5.37 -0.34 15.69
N ALA A 115 -5.17 -0.18 14.38
CA ALA A 115 -4.25 0.81 13.83
C ALA A 115 -4.71 2.25 14.10
N GLN A 116 -5.99 2.56 13.85
CA GLN A 116 -6.55 3.89 14.12
C GLN A 116 -6.51 4.25 15.62
N LEU A 117 -6.89 3.30 16.48
CA LEU A 117 -6.86 3.48 17.93
C LEU A 117 -5.44 3.67 18.47
N ALA A 118 -4.44 2.98 17.91
CA ALA A 118 -3.04 3.20 18.27
C ALA A 118 -2.56 4.62 17.93
N GLY A 119 -3.06 5.21 16.84
CA GLY A 119 -2.89 6.63 16.52
C GLY A 119 -3.44 7.54 17.60
N ILE A 120 -4.70 7.34 17.99
CA ILE A 120 -5.39 8.13 19.03
C ILE A 120 -4.69 7.99 20.41
N ALA A 121 -4.28 6.78 20.78
CA ALA A 121 -3.64 6.49 22.07
C ALA A 121 -2.24 7.15 22.21
N SER A 122 -1.56 7.40 21.08
CA SER A 122 -0.23 8.02 21.07
C SER A 122 -0.28 9.50 21.44
N HIS A 123 -1.33 10.21 21.04
CA HIS A 123 -1.52 11.63 21.38
C HIS A 123 -1.98 11.84 22.83
N SER A 124 -2.65 10.84 23.42
CA SER A 124 -3.19 10.90 24.79
C SER A 124 -2.26 10.33 25.87
N GLY A 125 -1.05 9.86 25.50
CA GLY A 125 -0.10 9.25 26.43
C GLY A 125 -0.52 7.84 26.93
N MET A 126 -1.51 7.22 26.28
CA MET A 126 -2.07 5.93 26.70
C MET A 126 -1.54 4.72 25.91
N ALA A 127 -0.53 4.91 25.06
CA ALA A 127 -0.03 3.89 24.12
C ALA A 127 0.36 2.53 24.74
N GLY A 128 0.78 2.49 26.02
CA GLY A 128 1.15 1.25 26.72
C GLY A 128 -0.01 0.49 27.39
N VAL A 129 -1.19 1.13 27.51
CA VAL A 129 -2.35 0.58 28.25
C VAL A 129 -3.49 0.22 27.28
N PHE A 130 -3.49 0.80 26.08
CA PHE A 130 -4.57 0.68 25.12
C PHE A 130 -4.39 -0.54 24.21
N ARG A 131 -4.96 -1.68 24.60
CA ARG A 131 -5.04 -2.89 23.77
C ARG A 131 -6.49 -3.18 23.40
N LEU A 132 -6.80 -3.10 22.11
CA LEU A 132 -8.09 -3.51 21.56
C LEU A 132 -8.33 -5.00 21.89
N GLN A 133 -9.39 -5.32 22.62
CA GLN A 133 -9.75 -6.70 22.95
C GLN A 133 -10.71 -7.30 21.92
N GLY A 134 -11.48 -6.45 21.23
CA GLY A 134 -12.37 -6.86 20.14
C GLY A 134 -13.05 -5.66 19.48
N SER A 135 -13.63 -5.92 18.32
CA SER A 135 -14.46 -5.01 17.54
C SER A 135 -15.90 -5.49 17.60
N ASP A 136 -16.74 -4.81 18.37
CA ASP A 136 -18.16 -5.11 18.44
C ASP A 136 -18.84 -4.53 17.19
N ILE A 137 -19.39 -5.39 16.34
CA ILE A 137 -20.08 -5.03 15.11
C ILE A 137 -21.56 -4.78 15.41
N TYR A 138 -22.08 -3.66 14.92
CA TYR A 138 -23.47 -3.27 15.05
C TYR A 138 -24.09 -3.00 13.68
N GLU A 139 -25.34 -3.43 13.50
CA GLU A 139 -26.20 -2.95 12.41
C GLU A 139 -26.75 -1.58 12.76
N VAL A 140 -26.67 -0.63 11.84
CA VAL A 140 -27.29 0.69 11.95
C VAL A 140 -28.72 0.59 11.44
N GLN A 141 -29.68 0.83 12.32
CA GLN A 141 -31.10 0.68 12.04
C GLN A 141 -31.75 1.98 11.55
N ALA A 142 -31.29 3.11 12.10
CA ALA A 142 -31.78 4.43 11.75
C ALA A 142 -30.73 5.50 12.13
N ILE A 143 -30.74 6.61 11.41
CA ILE A 143 -29.91 7.78 11.71
C ILE A 143 -30.82 9.01 11.74
N GLU A 144 -30.80 9.73 12.85
CA GLU A 144 -31.55 10.96 13.04
C GLU A 144 -30.61 12.16 12.97
N CYS A 145 -30.99 13.19 12.20
CA CYS A 145 -30.40 14.52 12.35
C CYS A 145 -31.01 15.19 13.58
N ILE A 146 -30.16 15.61 14.52
CA ILE A 146 -30.63 16.27 15.75
C ILE A 146 -30.69 17.77 15.51
N ALA A 147 -31.85 18.36 15.86
CA ALA A 147 -32.07 19.80 15.72
C ALA A 147 -30.98 20.61 16.43
N GLY A 148 -30.39 21.55 15.70
CA GLY A 148 -29.33 22.44 16.16
C GLY A 148 -29.03 23.52 15.14
N GLU A 149 -28.04 24.37 15.42
CA GLU A 149 -27.57 25.43 14.53
C GLU A 149 -26.17 25.07 14.00
N PRO A 150 -26.07 24.24 12.94
CA PRO A 150 -24.77 23.83 12.42
C PRO A 150 -24.03 25.01 11.79
N LEU A 151 -22.70 25.00 11.94
CA LEU A 151 -21.80 25.88 11.22
C LEU A 151 -21.85 25.58 9.70
N PRO A 152 -21.58 26.56 8.84
CA PRO A 152 -21.55 26.36 7.41
C PRO A 152 -20.53 25.29 7.02
N ALA A 153 -20.88 24.44 6.06
CA ALA A 153 -19.96 23.44 5.51
C ALA A 153 -18.75 24.13 4.87
N ALA A 154 -17.59 23.47 4.98
CA ALA A 154 -16.40 23.90 4.26
C ALA A 154 -16.68 23.87 2.74
N PRO A 155 -16.05 24.77 1.96
CA PRO A 155 -16.17 24.70 0.51
C PRO A 155 -15.68 23.34 0.01
N PRO A 156 -16.34 22.75 -0.99
CA PRO A 156 -15.94 21.46 -1.54
C PRO A 156 -14.49 21.55 -2.03
N ARG A 157 -13.66 20.58 -1.63
CA ARG A 157 -12.29 20.46 -2.14
C ARG A 157 -12.31 20.15 -3.64
N ALA A 158 -11.20 20.39 -4.32
CA ALA A 158 -11.03 19.99 -5.72
C ALA A 158 -11.46 18.52 -5.88
N SER A 159 -12.30 18.24 -6.89
CA SER A 159 -13.00 16.95 -7.01
C SER A 159 -12.03 15.77 -7.11
N MET A 160 -11.95 14.97 -6.04
CA MET A 160 -11.18 13.72 -5.99
C MET A 160 -11.50 12.80 -7.18
N LEU A 161 -12.78 12.73 -7.54
CA LEU A 161 -13.26 12.00 -8.72
C LEU A 161 -12.63 12.51 -10.03
N THR A 162 -12.40 13.82 -10.16
CA THR A 162 -11.68 14.36 -11.31
C THR A 162 -10.23 13.90 -11.35
N GLY A 163 -9.56 13.83 -10.18
CA GLY A 163 -8.22 13.28 -10.06
C GLY A 163 -8.16 11.81 -10.46
N LEU A 164 -9.10 10.99 -9.95
CA LEU A 164 -9.21 9.58 -10.30
C LEU A 164 -9.52 9.36 -11.79
N ARG A 165 -10.41 10.16 -12.38
CA ARG A 165 -10.69 10.10 -13.82
C ARG A 165 -9.43 10.34 -14.64
N ARG A 166 -8.67 11.39 -14.33
CA ARG A 166 -7.40 11.71 -15.02
C ARG A 166 -6.37 10.61 -14.81
N GLY A 167 -6.28 10.06 -13.60
CA GLY A 167 -5.45 8.90 -13.31
C GLY A 167 -5.82 7.70 -14.19
N SER A 168 -7.11 7.39 -14.26
CA SER A 168 -7.63 6.28 -15.08
C SER A 168 -7.25 6.43 -16.56
N GLU A 169 -7.44 7.62 -17.14
CA GLU A 169 -7.08 7.93 -18.53
C GLU A 169 -5.55 7.83 -18.78
N ARG A 170 -4.73 8.09 -17.75
CA ARG A 170 -3.27 7.98 -17.81
C ARG A 170 -2.83 6.53 -17.73
N LEU A 171 -3.36 5.76 -16.78
CA LEU A 171 -3.06 4.34 -16.58
C LEU A 171 -3.44 3.50 -17.82
N SER A 172 -4.56 3.82 -18.47
CA SER A 172 -5.04 3.08 -19.64
C SER A 172 -4.14 3.20 -20.88
N ARG A 173 -3.19 4.15 -20.90
CA ARG A 173 -2.23 4.35 -22.01
C ARG A 173 -0.90 3.64 -21.77
N CYS A 174 -0.67 3.11 -20.57
CA CYS A 174 0.59 2.46 -20.22
C CYS A 174 0.71 1.10 -20.91
N THR A 175 1.92 0.80 -21.40
CA THR A 175 2.21 -0.45 -22.11
C THR A 175 3.25 -1.31 -21.40
N GLY A 176 3.68 -0.89 -20.21
CA GLY A 176 4.56 -1.66 -19.35
C GLY A 176 4.43 -1.27 -17.89
N LEU A 177 4.84 -2.21 -17.03
CA LEU A 177 4.75 -2.07 -15.58
C LEU A 177 5.44 -0.81 -15.05
N GLY A 178 6.62 -0.46 -15.57
CA GLY A 178 7.34 0.74 -15.14
C GLY A 178 6.57 2.04 -15.44
N GLU A 179 5.98 2.15 -16.63
CA GLU A 179 5.12 3.29 -17.00
C GLU A 179 3.87 3.35 -16.13
N LEU A 180 3.25 2.20 -15.88
CA LEU A 180 2.04 2.08 -15.08
C LEU A 180 2.25 2.54 -13.64
N LEU A 181 3.32 2.05 -12.98
CA LEU A 181 3.67 2.43 -11.62
C LEU A 181 3.99 3.93 -11.51
N ASN A 182 4.75 4.46 -12.48
CA ASN A 182 5.07 5.89 -12.50
C ASN A 182 3.82 6.74 -12.76
N ALA A 183 2.91 6.29 -13.62
CA ALA A 183 1.63 6.97 -13.89
C ALA A 183 0.72 6.99 -12.65
N ALA A 184 0.68 5.91 -11.88
CA ALA A 184 -0.05 5.84 -10.62
C ALA A 184 0.51 6.83 -9.59
N LEU A 185 1.83 6.83 -9.35
CA LEU A 185 2.47 7.78 -8.44
C LEU A 185 2.30 9.24 -8.90
N ALA A 186 2.46 9.51 -10.19
CA ALA A 186 2.27 10.84 -10.74
C ALA A 186 0.79 11.30 -10.64
N THR A 187 -0.17 10.38 -10.65
CA THR A 187 -1.59 10.73 -10.42
C THR A 187 -1.78 11.24 -9.00
N LEU A 188 -1.14 10.59 -8.03
CA LEU A 188 -1.19 10.98 -6.63
C LEU A 188 -0.60 12.38 -6.41
N THR A 189 0.55 12.67 -7.02
CA THR A 189 1.19 13.98 -6.91
C THR A 189 0.44 15.09 -7.66
N ASP A 190 0.08 14.83 -8.93
CA ASP A 190 -0.42 15.87 -9.84
C ASP A 190 -1.89 16.24 -9.58
N PHE A 191 -2.70 15.28 -9.13
CA PHE A 191 -4.16 15.43 -9.09
C PHE A 191 -4.81 15.16 -7.74
N VAL A 192 -4.16 14.39 -6.87
CA VAL A 192 -4.68 14.07 -5.52
C VAL A 192 -4.00 14.92 -4.44
N GLY A 193 -2.81 15.46 -4.71
CA GLY A 193 -2.05 16.29 -3.77
C GLY A 193 -1.21 15.49 -2.78
N ILE A 194 -1.04 14.19 -3.00
CA ILE A 194 -0.22 13.31 -2.15
C ILE A 194 1.23 13.34 -2.66
N GLN A 195 2.13 13.87 -1.84
CA GLN A 195 3.52 14.12 -2.24
C GLN A 195 4.45 12.92 -2.03
N HIS A 196 4.22 12.13 -0.97
CA HIS A 196 5.07 11.00 -0.60
C HIS A 196 4.29 9.71 -0.74
N ALA A 197 4.65 8.90 -1.74
CA ALA A 197 3.98 7.64 -2.01
C ALA A 197 4.95 6.61 -2.59
N MET A 198 4.68 5.34 -2.33
CA MET A 198 5.45 4.23 -2.88
C MET A 198 4.55 3.04 -3.18
N VAL A 199 5.01 2.22 -4.12
CA VAL A 199 4.39 0.94 -4.46
C VAL A 199 5.36 -0.17 -4.08
N LEU A 200 4.84 -1.14 -3.33
CA LEU A 200 5.53 -2.36 -2.99
C LEU A 200 4.85 -3.55 -3.67
N MET A 201 5.63 -4.52 -4.15
CA MET A 201 5.11 -5.76 -4.72
C MET A 201 5.40 -6.92 -3.78
N LEU A 202 4.48 -7.89 -3.71
CA LEU A 202 4.66 -9.10 -2.93
C LEU A 202 5.61 -10.05 -3.65
N ASP A 203 6.60 -10.57 -2.96
CA ASP A 203 7.31 -11.77 -3.37
C ASP A 203 6.62 -13.01 -2.75
N PRO A 204 5.98 -13.87 -3.56
CA PRO A 204 5.28 -15.04 -3.05
C PRO A 204 6.20 -16.06 -2.39
N ALA A 205 7.47 -16.15 -2.81
CA ALA A 205 8.40 -17.14 -2.29
C ALA A 205 8.88 -16.79 -0.88
N THR A 206 9.17 -15.51 -0.64
CA THR A 206 9.68 -15.05 0.65
C THR A 206 8.61 -14.50 1.57
N GLN A 207 7.37 -14.30 1.07
CA GLN A 207 6.29 -13.61 1.78
C GLN A 207 6.74 -12.23 2.30
N ARG A 208 7.47 -11.49 1.46
CA ARG A 208 7.94 -10.13 1.75
C ARG A 208 7.48 -9.17 0.67
N LEU A 209 7.22 -7.94 1.06
CA LEU A 209 6.95 -6.83 0.17
C LEU A 209 8.27 -6.13 -0.16
N TYR A 210 8.50 -5.79 -1.42
CA TYR A 210 9.66 -5.01 -1.83
C TYR A 210 9.25 -3.76 -2.60
N THR A 211 9.90 -2.64 -2.29
CA THR A 211 9.63 -1.35 -2.94
C THR A 211 10.06 -1.39 -4.41
N VAL A 212 9.12 -1.17 -5.33
CA VAL A 212 9.40 -1.12 -6.79
C VAL A 212 9.37 0.30 -7.34
N ALA A 213 8.62 1.20 -6.71
CA ALA A 213 8.52 2.59 -7.11
C ALA A 213 8.22 3.48 -5.93
N SER A 214 8.72 4.72 -5.96
CA SER A 214 8.53 5.71 -4.91
C SER A 214 8.63 7.13 -5.49
N CYS A 215 8.00 8.10 -4.83
CA CYS A 215 8.08 9.52 -5.16
C CYS A 215 8.07 10.38 -3.88
N GLY A 216 8.69 11.55 -3.95
CA GLY A 216 8.71 12.54 -2.85
C GLY A 216 9.79 12.31 -1.79
N TYR A 217 10.44 11.15 -1.73
CA TYR A 217 11.43 10.83 -0.72
C TYR A 217 12.85 11.31 -1.07
N ALA A 218 13.68 11.50 -0.04
CA ALA A 218 15.09 11.88 -0.19
C ALA A 218 15.94 10.81 -0.90
N THR A 219 15.57 9.54 -0.75
CA THR A 219 16.16 8.42 -1.48
C THR A 219 15.05 7.56 -2.07
N SER A 220 15.31 6.84 -3.16
CA SER A 220 14.28 6.01 -3.78
C SER A 220 13.89 4.82 -2.89
N GLY A 221 14.86 4.19 -2.23
CA GLY A 221 14.64 2.99 -1.40
C GLY A 221 14.08 1.80 -2.17
N VAL A 222 14.18 1.82 -3.51
CA VAL A 222 13.78 0.70 -4.37
C VAL A 222 14.58 -0.54 -3.98
N GLY A 223 13.89 -1.65 -3.73
CA GLY A 223 14.46 -2.89 -3.19
C GLY A 223 14.49 -2.99 -1.67
N SER A 224 14.06 -1.96 -0.93
CA SER A 224 13.78 -2.11 0.51
C SER A 224 12.67 -3.13 0.75
N GLU A 225 12.80 -3.93 1.80
CA GLU A 225 11.90 -5.04 2.12
C GLU A 225 11.11 -4.81 3.42
N ILE A 226 9.83 -5.20 3.40
CA ILE A 226 8.92 -5.19 4.55
C ILE A 226 8.29 -6.58 4.70
N GLU A 227 8.26 -7.08 5.93
CA GLU A 227 7.64 -8.37 6.23
C GLU A 227 6.11 -8.26 6.32
N MET A 228 5.42 -9.34 6.00
CA MET A 228 3.98 -9.44 6.18
C MET A 228 3.60 -9.26 7.65
N GLY A 229 2.56 -8.46 7.91
CA GLY A 229 2.15 -8.10 9.27
C GLY A 229 3.03 -7.04 9.96
N GLN A 230 4.12 -6.57 9.34
CA GLN A 230 4.99 -5.56 9.93
C GLN A 230 4.56 -4.14 9.53
N GLY A 231 4.30 -3.29 10.53
CA GLY A 231 3.87 -1.92 10.32
C GLY A 231 2.54 -1.82 9.56
N VAL A 232 2.15 -0.60 9.16
CA VAL A 232 0.89 -0.39 8.44
C VAL A 232 0.87 -1.10 7.08
N ILE A 233 2.01 -1.10 6.37
CA ILE A 233 2.15 -1.74 5.06
C ILE A 233 1.97 -3.26 5.16
N GLY A 234 2.69 -3.92 6.06
CA GLY A 234 2.63 -5.37 6.21
C GLY A 234 1.28 -5.83 6.76
N VAL A 235 0.65 -5.08 7.66
CA VAL A 235 -0.71 -5.40 8.16
C VAL A 235 -1.75 -5.26 7.05
N ALA A 236 -1.72 -4.16 6.29
CA ALA A 236 -2.64 -3.96 5.17
C ALA A 236 -2.55 -5.09 4.14
N ALA A 237 -1.32 -5.55 3.86
CA ALA A 237 -1.09 -6.71 3.00
C ALA A 237 -1.66 -8.01 3.59
N ARG A 238 -1.31 -8.35 4.84
CA ARG A 238 -1.72 -9.61 5.49
C ARG A 238 -3.23 -9.75 5.57
N GLU A 239 -3.90 -8.70 6.02
CA GLU A 239 -5.35 -8.67 6.22
C GLU A 239 -6.13 -8.30 4.96
N ARG A 240 -5.42 -7.87 3.90
CA ARG A 240 -6.02 -7.40 2.63
C ARG A 240 -7.07 -6.32 2.86
N THR A 241 -6.78 -5.39 3.76
CA THR A 241 -7.63 -4.24 4.10
C THR A 241 -6.81 -2.96 4.14
N PRO A 242 -7.38 -1.80 3.80
CA PRO A 242 -6.73 -0.53 4.06
C PRO A 242 -6.40 -0.36 5.55
N VAL A 243 -5.23 0.20 5.84
CA VAL A 243 -4.80 0.56 7.19
C VAL A 243 -4.38 2.02 7.19
N ARG A 244 -4.97 2.81 8.08
CA ARG A 244 -4.80 4.26 8.13
C ARG A 244 -4.44 4.75 9.52
N ILE A 245 -3.51 5.68 9.58
CA ILE A 245 -3.07 6.39 10.78
C ILE A 245 -3.21 7.88 10.51
N VAL A 246 -3.99 8.56 11.35
CA VAL A 246 -4.28 9.99 11.19
C VAL A 246 -3.41 10.91 12.05
N HIS A 247 -2.70 10.33 13.04
CA HIS A 247 -1.78 11.02 13.93
C HIS A 247 -0.52 10.19 14.19
N MET A 248 0.62 10.86 14.36
CA MET A 248 1.92 10.24 14.60
C MET A 248 1.83 9.27 15.79
N SER A 249 2.08 7.97 15.53
CA SER A 249 2.01 6.94 16.57
C SER A 249 3.39 6.34 16.85
N SER A 250 3.80 6.39 18.11
CA SER A 250 5.05 5.76 18.55
C SER A 250 5.00 4.23 18.39
N ALA A 251 3.81 3.63 18.52
CA ALA A 251 3.58 2.19 18.36
C ALA A 251 3.90 1.66 16.96
N TYR A 252 3.63 2.44 15.90
CA TYR A 252 3.98 2.07 14.53
C TYR A 252 5.33 2.66 14.06
N ALA A 253 5.77 3.80 14.63
CA ALA A 253 7.14 4.29 14.44
C ALA A 253 8.20 3.34 15.04
N TYR A 254 7.83 2.58 16.09
CA TYR A 254 8.71 1.60 16.75
C TYR A 254 9.24 0.51 15.80
N ASN A 255 8.54 0.23 14.68
CA ASN A 255 9.00 -0.72 13.67
C ASN A 255 10.24 -0.25 12.88
N ARG A 256 10.58 1.06 12.89
CA ARG A 256 11.85 1.56 12.34
C ARG A 256 13.05 1.13 13.19
N ALA A 257 12.87 0.98 14.51
CA ALA A 257 13.95 0.72 15.46
C ALA A 257 14.28 -0.76 15.64
N ILE A 258 13.33 -1.68 15.38
CA ILE A 258 13.57 -3.13 15.56
C ILE A 258 14.53 -3.69 14.50
N LYS A 259 14.54 -3.18 13.27
CA LYS A 259 15.56 -3.58 12.28
C LYS A 259 16.96 -3.07 12.64
N THR A 260 17.08 -1.90 13.25
CA THR A 260 18.38 -1.37 13.73
C THR A 260 18.91 -2.14 14.94
N SER A 261 18.05 -2.74 15.77
CA SER A 261 18.44 -3.41 17.01
C SER A 261 18.59 -4.93 16.89
N LEU A 262 17.94 -5.61 15.94
CA LEU A 262 18.21 -7.03 15.64
C LEU A 262 19.55 -7.27 14.90
N GLY A 263 20.13 -6.22 14.31
CA GLY A 263 21.51 -6.25 13.79
C GLY A 263 22.60 -6.25 14.88
N ALA A 264 22.24 -6.02 16.15
CA ALA A 264 23.20 -5.93 17.25
C ALA A 264 23.50 -7.28 17.94
N SER A 265 22.80 -8.37 17.58
CA SER A 265 22.94 -9.68 18.26
C SER A 265 23.78 -10.72 17.50
N ALA A 266 24.37 -10.38 16.34
CA ALA A 266 25.33 -11.24 15.64
C ALA A 266 26.30 -10.41 14.77
N PRO A 267 27.42 -9.91 15.33
CA PRO A 267 28.26 -8.89 14.67
C PRO A 267 29.13 -9.37 13.49
N GLU A 268 29.28 -10.67 13.24
CA GLU A 268 30.41 -11.16 12.43
C GLU A 268 30.11 -11.66 11.01
N LEU A 269 28.85 -11.70 10.53
CA LEU A 269 28.55 -12.26 9.19
C LEU A 269 27.45 -11.56 8.38
N MET A 270 26.82 -10.49 8.87
CA MET A 270 25.84 -9.76 8.07
C MET A 270 26.53 -8.68 7.23
N LEU A 271 26.97 -9.04 6.01
CA LEU A 271 27.19 -8.06 4.94
C LEU A 271 25.97 -7.12 4.90
N GLU A 272 26.20 -5.80 4.89
CA GLU A 272 25.18 -4.74 4.74
C GLU A 272 24.40 -4.94 3.41
N THR A 273 23.45 -5.87 3.42
CA THR A 273 22.68 -6.34 2.26
C THR A 273 21.23 -5.87 2.33
N ASP A 274 20.93 -4.92 3.22
CA ASP A 274 19.61 -4.32 3.37
C ASP A 274 19.58 -2.92 2.76
N ILE A 275 18.61 -2.68 1.89
CA ILE A 275 18.38 -1.37 1.27
C ILE A 275 17.55 -0.54 2.26
N PRO A 276 18.00 0.67 2.64
CA PRO A 276 17.25 1.52 3.56
C PRO A 276 15.85 1.81 3.06
N TYR A 277 14.89 1.76 3.99
CA TYR A 277 13.51 2.17 3.73
C TYR A 277 13.45 3.70 3.49
N PRO A 278 12.78 4.19 2.43
CA PRO A 278 12.87 5.59 2.02
C PRO A 278 11.93 6.53 2.78
N GLY A 279 11.13 6.04 3.73
CA GLY A 279 10.05 6.80 4.36
C GLY A 279 10.47 8.03 5.16
N LEU A 280 9.49 8.86 5.50
CA LEU A 280 9.69 10.09 6.25
C LEU A 280 10.23 9.81 7.67
N ALA A 281 11.02 10.75 8.18
CA ALA A 281 11.54 10.67 9.55
C ALA A 281 10.42 10.80 10.59
N GLU A 282 9.44 11.66 10.32
CA GLU A 282 8.30 11.92 11.20
C GLU A 282 7.02 11.95 10.34
N PRO A 283 6.49 10.78 9.97
CA PRO A 283 5.22 10.72 9.26
C PRO A 283 4.09 10.92 10.26
N HIS A 284 3.44 12.07 10.19
CA HIS A 284 2.31 12.43 11.06
C HIS A 284 1.03 11.71 10.66
N SER A 285 0.87 11.37 9.39
CA SER A 285 -0.23 10.51 8.94
C SER A 285 0.23 9.59 7.82
N GLN A 286 -0.43 8.43 7.73
CA GLN A 286 -0.08 7.34 6.82
C GLN A 286 -1.32 6.58 6.38
N VAL A 287 -1.29 6.04 5.15
CA VAL A 287 -2.31 5.15 4.64
C VAL A 287 -1.67 4.07 3.75
N ALA A 288 -1.98 2.81 4.04
CA ALA A 288 -1.54 1.65 3.29
C ALA A 288 -2.77 0.95 2.70
N VAL A 289 -2.78 0.78 1.38
CA VAL A 289 -3.89 0.17 0.66
C VAL A 289 -3.39 -1.06 -0.11
N PRO A 290 -3.99 -2.24 0.09
CA PRO A 290 -3.59 -3.44 -0.64
C PRO A 290 -3.96 -3.32 -2.13
N ILE A 291 -3.02 -3.72 -2.99
CA ILE A 291 -3.25 -3.87 -4.43
C ILE A 291 -3.73 -5.31 -4.65
N VAL A 292 -5.01 -5.48 -4.90
CA VAL A 292 -5.65 -6.80 -5.06
C VAL A 292 -6.23 -6.92 -6.47
N SER A 293 -6.00 -8.06 -7.10
CA SER A 293 -6.62 -8.41 -8.39
C SER A 293 -7.06 -9.87 -8.39
N VAL A 294 -8.30 -10.13 -8.81
CA VAL A 294 -8.93 -11.47 -8.81
C VAL A 294 -8.77 -12.18 -7.45
N GLY A 295 -8.94 -11.44 -6.35
CA GLY A 295 -8.80 -11.95 -4.98
C GLY A 295 -7.38 -12.25 -4.52
N ARG A 296 -6.36 -11.99 -5.35
CA ARG A 296 -4.94 -12.18 -5.04
C ARG A 296 -4.29 -10.86 -4.66
N LEU A 297 -3.48 -10.87 -3.60
CA LEU A 297 -2.66 -9.73 -3.23
C LEU A 297 -1.45 -9.65 -4.17
N LEU A 298 -1.31 -8.53 -4.87
CA LEU A 298 -0.15 -8.24 -5.73
C LEU A 298 0.89 -7.39 -5.02
N GLY A 299 0.47 -6.53 -4.10
CA GLY A 299 1.34 -5.54 -3.47
C GLY A 299 0.58 -4.57 -2.56
N VAL A 300 1.21 -3.45 -2.23
CA VAL A 300 0.63 -2.36 -1.42
C VAL A 300 0.96 -1.02 -2.05
N LEU A 301 -0.04 -0.16 -2.17
CA LEU A 301 0.12 1.27 -2.41
C LEU A 301 0.16 1.98 -1.06
N PHE A 302 1.26 2.68 -0.78
CA PHE A 302 1.47 3.36 0.48
C PHE A 302 1.67 4.86 0.26
N ALA A 303 1.05 5.66 1.12
CA ALA A 303 1.25 7.11 1.17
C ALA A 303 1.46 7.58 2.61
N GLU A 304 2.28 8.62 2.76
CA GLU A 304 2.50 9.27 4.05
C GLU A 304 2.64 10.79 3.92
N SER A 305 2.48 11.49 5.04
CA SER A 305 2.48 12.94 5.08
C SER A 305 3.12 13.46 6.37
N PRO A 306 3.86 14.59 6.31
CA PRO A 306 4.30 15.30 7.51
C PRO A 306 3.16 16.04 8.21
N ASN A 307 1.95 16.09 7.62
CA ASN A 307 0.78 16.72 8.24
C ASN A 307 -0.08 15.68 8.94
N ASP A 308 -0.60 16.03 10.12
CA ASP A 308 -1.68 15.29 10.76
C ASP A 308 -2.97 15.38 9.93
N LEU A 309 -3.84 14.36 10.07
CA LEU A 309 -5.18 14.32 9.45
C LEU A 309 -5.21 14.50 7.92
N GLN A 310 -4.08 14.28 7.21
CA GLN A 310 -4.02 14.42 5.75
C GLN A 310 -4.88 13.37 5.04
N PHE A 311 -5.01 12.18 5.62
CA PHE A 311 -5.72 11.04 5.04
C PHE A 311 -7.01 10.77 5.81
N GLY A 312 -8.14 11.20 5.27
CA GLY A 312 -9.48 10.82 5.71
C GLY A 312 -10.05 9.68 4.87
N PHE A 313 -11.35 9.41 5.03
CA PHE A 313 -12.04 8.40 4.22
C PHE A 313 -12.05 8.72 2.71
N GLU A 314 -12.08 9.98 2.31
CA GLU A 314 -12.10 10.36 0.89
C GLU A 314 -10.77 9.99 0.20
N GLU A 315 -9.64 10.26 0.87
CA GLU A 315 -8.32 9.85 0.36
C GLU A 315 -8.16 8.33 0.37
N GLU A 316 -8.66 7.64 1.40
CA GLU A 316 -8.64 6.18 1.50
C GLU A 316 -9.42 5.55 0.34
N ASP A 317 -10.66 5.96 0.09
CA ASP A 317 -11.49 5.45 -1.01
C ASP A 317 -10.84 5.71 -2.37
N ALA A 318 -10.24 6.89 -2.55
CA ALA A 318 -9.54 7.23 -3.78
C ALA A 318 -8.33 6.33 -4.02
N LEU A 319 -7.53 6.08 -2.98
CA LEU A 319 -6.40 5.18 -3.04
C LEU A 319 -6.83 3.73 -3.28
N VAL A 320 -7.94 3.28 -2.66
CA VAL A 320 -8.55 1.96 -2.91
C VAL A 320 -8.97 1.81 -4.37
N ALA A 321 -9.67 2.80 -4.92
CA ALA A 321 -10.08 2.79 -6.33
C ALA A 321 -8.87 2.77 -7.28
N LEU A 322 -7.85 3.59 -7.00
CA LEU A 322 -6.62 3.62 -7.79
C LEU A 322 -5.83 2.30 -7.68
N ALA A 323 -5.73 1.72 -6.48
CA ALA A 323 -5.04 0.45 -6.24
C ALA A 323 -5.75 -0.70 -6.96
N GLY A 324 -7.09 -0.72 -6.99
CA GLY A 324 -7.86 -1.70 -7.75
C GLY A 324 -7.60 -1.60 -9.26
N HIS A 325 -7.61 -0.38 -9.82
CA HIS A 325 -7.29 -0.16 -11.24
C HIS A 325 -5.83 -0.55 -11.54
N LEU A 326 -4.89 -0.15 -10.68
CA LEU A 326 -3.49 -0.54 -10.79
C LEU A 326 -3.33 -2.08 -10.78
N GLY A 327 -4.00 -2.77 -9.86
CA GLY A 327 -3.96 -4.23 -9.76
C GLY A 327 -4.50 -4.92 -11.02
N ALA A 328 -5.64 -4.48 -11.52
CA ALA A 328 -6.20 -5.01 -12.77
C ALA A 328 -5.27 -4.78 -13.97
N ALA A 329 -4.66 -3.60 -14.08
CA ALA A 329 -3.73 -3.28 -15.15
C ALA A 329 -2.42 -4.10 -15.06
N ILE A 330 -1.90 -4.35 -13.86
CA ILE A 330 -0.76 -5.25 -13.65
C ILE A 330 -1.09 -6.65 -14.15
N ASP A 331 -2.25 -7.20 -13.76
CA ASP A 331 -2.68 -8.53 -14.20
C ASP A 331 -2.84 -8.61 -15.72
N LEU A 332 -3.43 -7.59 -16.36
CA LEU A 332 -3.56 -7.51 -17.82
C LEU A 332 -2.20 -7.52 -18.53
N MET A 333 -1.19 -6.84 -17.97
CA MET A 333 0.16 -6.81 -18.54
C MET A 333 0.86 -8.17 -18.38
N GLN A 334 0.69 -8.82 -17.23
CA GLN A 334 1.26 -10.14 -16.95
C GLN A 334 0.57 -11.27 -17.72
N ALA A 335 -0.75 -11.16 -17.98
CA ALA A 335 -1.56 -12.15 -18.71
C ALA A 335 -1.41 -12.07 -20.25
N GLY A 336 -0.54 -11.20 -20.75
CA GLY A 336 -0.26 -11.06 -22.17
C GLY A 336 0.18 -12.38 -22.82
N PRO A 337 -0.49 -12.85 -23.90
CA PRO A 337 -0.31 -14.21 -24.35
C PRO A 337 1.07 -14.43 -24.97
N GLU A 338 1.67 -15.56 -24.57
CA GLU A 338 2.75 -16.29 -25.26
C GLU A 338 2.47 -16.51 -26.76
N ALA A 339 1.26 -16.20 -27.25
CA ALA A 339 0.82 -16.36 -28.63
C ALA A 339 1.27 -15.25 -29.60
N ALA A 340 1.63 -14.04 -29.13
CA ALA A 340 2.17 -13.00 -30.03
C ALA A 340 3.64 -13.26 -30.43
N GLU A 341 4.33 -14.15 -29.71
CA GLU A 341 5.70 -14.57 -30.04
C GLU A 341 5.74 -15.56 -31.22
N LEU A 342 4.63 -16.22 -31.56
CA LEU A 342 4.53 -17.17 -32.69
C LEU A 342 4.52 -16.49 -34.06
N ALA A 343 4.16 -15.20 -34.15
CA ALA A 343 4.17 -14.47 -35.42
C ALA A 343 5.55 -13.88 -35.77
N ASP A 344 6.48 -13.82 -34.80
CA ASP A 344 7.82 -13.26 -34.96
C ASP A 344 8.93 -14.24 -34.53
N ALA A 345 8.59 -15.49 -34.24
CA ALA A 345 9.52 -16.59 -34.07
C ALA A 345 9.86 -17.22 -35.43
N ALA A 346 10.45 -16.43 -36.33
CA ALA A 346 11.38 -17.02 -37.26
C ALA A 346 12.60 -17.47 -36.44
N PRO A 347 13.14 -18.69 -36.64
CA PRO A 347 14.45 -19.01 -36.08
C PRO A 347 15.43 -17.93 -36.55
N PRO A 348 16.40 -17.47 -35.74
CA PRO A 348 17.51 -16.70 -36.27
C PRO A 348 18.27 -17.65 -37.20
N ALA A 349 17.86 -17.67 -38.48
CA ALA A 349 18.69 -18.14 -39.55
C ALA A 349 20.00 -17.36 -39.43
N ALA A 350 21.11 -18.08 -39.40
CA ALA A 350 22.45 -17.54 -39.41
C ALA A 350 22.54 -16.37 -40.39
N ALA A 351 22.39 -15.15 -39.87
CA ALA A 351 22.48 -13.93 -40.65
C ALA A 351 23.97 -13.73 -40.88
N VAL A 352 24.41 -14.23 -42.02
CA VAL A 352 25.66 -13.90 -42.68
C VAL A 352 25.98 -12.42 -42.44
N ASN A 353 27.18 -12.17 -41.91
CA ASN A 353 27.89 -10.89 -41.85
C ASN A 353 27.33 -9.87 -42.85
N ARG A 354 26.53 -8.93 -42.36
CA ARG A 354 26.45 -7.60 -42.97
C ARG A 354 26.95 -6.61 -41.94
N GLN A 355 28.15 -6.12 -42.22
CA GLN A 355 28.71 -4.92 -41.64
C GLN A 355 27.67 -3.81 -41.76
N ALA A 356 27.04 -3.46 -40.64
CA ALA A 356 26.35 -2.20 -40.45
C ALA A 356 27.18 -1.44 -39.40
N GLU A 357 27.81 -0.36 -39.85
CA GLU A 357 28.66 0.51 -39.05
C GLU A 357 27.82 1.38 -38.10
N GLY A 358 28.14 1.31 -36.79
CA GLY A 358 27.91 2.38 -35.81
C GLY A 358 27.04 2.04 -34.57
N PRO A 359 27.40 2.55 -33.37
CA PRO A 359 28.69 2.45 -32.69
C PRO A 359 28.61 1.35 -31.61
N GLY A 360 29.31 0.24 -31.82
CA GLY A 360 29.69 -0.63 -30.70
C GLY A 360 30.63 0.16 -29.80
N ALA A 361 30.14 0.65 -28.67
CA ALA A 361 30.98 1.23 -27.65
C ALA A 361 32.01 0.17 -27.25
N LYS A 362 33.25 0.31 -27.74
CA LYS A 362 34.38 -0.47 -27.24
C LYS A 362 34.36 -0.32 -25.73
N ALA A 363 34.24 -1.44 -25.02
CA ALA A 363 34.22 -1.46 -23.58
C ALA A 363 35.50 -0.79 -23.07
N GLY A 364 35.39 0.46 -22.62
CA GLY A 364 36.51 1.34 -22.33
C GLY A 364 36.55 1.63 -20.84
N GLY A 365 37.67 1.31 -20.20
CA GLY A 365 37.90 1.55 -18.77
C GLY A 365 38.20 0.28 -17.99
N ALA A 366 38.52 0.44 -16.70
CA ALA A 366 38.80 -0.66 -15.79
C ALA A 366 37.62 -1.63 -15.71
N ALA A 367 37.91 -2.93 -15.66
CA ALA A 367 36.90 -3.96 -15.58
C ALA A 367 36.07 -3.82 -14.29
N LEU A 368 34.75 -4.01 -14.40
CA LEU A 368 33.85 -4.04 -13.26
C LEU A 368 33.90 -5.42 -12.60
N GLN A 369 34.11 -5.43 -11.29
CA GLN A 369 34.10 -6.65 -10.49
C GLN A 369 32.68 -6.96 -10.06
N LEU A 370 32.13 -8.08 -10.54
CA LEU A 370 30.84 -8.61 -10.14
C LEU A 370 31.06 -9.81 -9.23
N ARG A 371 30.57 -9.73 -8.00
CA ARG A 371 30.64 -10.82 -7.02
C ARG A 371 29.23 -11.31 -6.70
N ARG A 372 28.97 -12.61 -6.85
CA ARG A 372 27.74 -13.26 -6.38
C ARG A 372 28.05 -14.11 -5.16
N PHE A 373 27.18 -14.05 -4.16
CA PHE A 373 27.14 -15.00 -3.06
C PHE A 373 26.03 -16.01 -3.32
N THR A 374 26.38 -17.29 -3.44
CA THR A 374 25.44 -18.35 -3.84
C THR A 374 24.40 -18.69 -2.78
N SER A 375 24.63 -18.33 -1.52
CA SER A 375 23.73 -18.64 -0.39
C SER A 375 22.36 -17.97 -0.51
N ASN A 376 22.29 -16.80 -1.16
CA ASN A 376 21.06 -16.01 -1.28
C ASN A 376 20.99 -15.16 -2.56
N ASP A 377 21.86 -15.45 -3.54
CA ASP A 377 21.96 -14.70 -4.80
C ASP A 377 22.25 -13.20 -4.64
N SER A 378 22.93 -12.80 -3.56
CA SER A 378 23.38 -11.42 -3.40
C SER A 378 24.45 -11.08 -4.42
N VAL A 379 24.27 -10.00 -5.17
CA VAL A 379 25.23 -9.51 -6.16
C VAL A 379 25.78 -8.14 -5.77
N PHE A 380 27.10 -7.99 -5.93
CA PHE A 380 27.84 -6.76 -5.69
C PHE A 380 28.53 -6.29 -6.97
N VAL A 381 28.60 -4.97 -7.18
CA VAL A 381 29.35 -4.32 -8.26
C VAL A 381 30.44 -3.47 -7.63
N ASN A 382 31.72 -3.78 -7.87
CA ASN A 382 32.87 -3.11 -7.24
C ASN A 382 32.67 -2.97 -5.72
N ASP A 383 32.34 -4.08 -5.07
CA ASP A 383 32.14 -4.19 -3.61
C ASP A 383 30.92 -3.44 -3.06
N SER A 384 30.14 -2.80 -3.91
CA SER A 384 28.87 -2.16 -3.54
C SER A 384 27.69 -3.10 -3.78
N TYR A 385 26.84 -3.29 -2.77
CA TYR A 385 25.67 -4.16 -2.86
C TYR A 385 24.67 -3.69 -3.92
N LEU A 386 24.27 -4.56 -4.83
CA LEU A 386 23.28 -4.25 -5.87
C LEU A 386 21.89 -4.75 -5.47
N ILE A 387 21.75 -6.07 -5.31
CA ILE A 387 20.46 -6.78 -5.20
C ILE A 387 20.69 -8.21 -4.68
N LYS A 388 19.63 -8.91 -4.24
CA LYS A 388 19.66 -10.31 -3.79
C LYS A 388 18.46 -11.12 -4.31
N GLY A 389 18.45 -12.43 -4.03
CA GLY A 389 17.37 -13.34 -4.36
C GLY A 389 17.16 -13.51 -5.87
N VAL A 390 15.92 -13.77 -6.28
CA VAL A 390 15.57 -14.06 -7.69
C VAL A 390 16.05 -12.98 -8.65
N ALA A 391 15.97 -11.69 -8.29
CA ALA A 391 16.46 -10.62 -9.15
C ALA A 391 18.00 -10.62 -9.29
N GLY A 392 18.72 -11.06 -8.26
CA GLY A 392 20.16 -11.34 -8.31
C GLY A 392 20.49 -12.55 -9.18
N ALA A 393 19.71 -13.63 -9.09
CA ALA A 393 19.85 -14.81 -9.94
C ALA A 393 19.63 -14.48 -11.43
N ILE A 394 18.58 -13.68 -11.74
CA ILE A 394 18.32 -13.15 -13.09
C ILE A 394 19.57 -12.39 -13.57
N PHE A 395 20.05 -11.42 -12.79
CA PHE A 395 21.18 -10.60 -13.19
C PHE A 395 22.44 -11.45 -13.45
N TRP A 396 22.73 -12.41 -12.57
CA TRP A 396 23.88 -13.30 -12.70
C TRP A 396 23.84 -14.14 -13.96
N LYS A 397 22.67 -14.68 -14.31
CA LYS A 397 22.48 -15.38 -15.58
C LYS A 397 22.82 -14.47 -16.76
N LEU A 398 22.22 -13.27 -16.80
CA LEU A 398 22.42 -12.33 -17.91
C LEU A 398 23.89 -11.98 -18.13
N VAL A 399 24.62 -11.66 -17.06
CA VAL A 399 26.04 -11.30 -17.17
C VAL A 399 26.92 -12.51 -17.49
N THR A 400 26.55 -13.71 -17.03
CA THR A 400 27.26 -14.96 -17.35
C THR A 400 27.14 -15.29 -18.83
N ASP A 401 25.94 -15.21 -19.40
CA ASP A 401 25.71 -15.42 -20.84
C ASP A 401 26.43 -14.36 -21.67
N HIS A 402 26.45 -13.11 -21.21
CA HIS A 402 27.20 -12.04 -21.86
C HIS A 402 28.70 -12.31 -21.90
N VAL A 403 29.30 -12.66 -20.77
CA VAL A 403 30.76 -12.91 -20.67
C VAL A 403 31.17 -14.17 -21.43
N ARG A 404 30.35 -15.24 -21.38
CA ARG A 404 30.69 -16.52 -22.02
C ARG A 404 30.40 -16.56 -23.52
N GLN A 405 29.31 -15.95 -23.96
CA GLN A 405 28.78 -16.11 -25.32
C GLN A 405 28.75 -14.78 -26.10
N GLY A 406 29.07 -13.65 -25.47
CA GLY A 406 28.90 -12.33 -26.07
C GLY A 406 27.43 -11.91 -26.21
N ARG A 407 26.51 -12.63 -25.56
CA ARG A 407 25.07 -12.45 -25.71
C ARG A 407 24.62 -11.12 -25.09
N THR A 408 23.74 -10.40 -25.78
CA THR A 408 23.21 -9.11 -25.31
C THR A 408 21.69 -9.06 -25.31
N GLU A 409 21.00 -9.94 -26.04
CA GLU A 409 19.53 -9.92 -26.18
C GLU A 409 18.88 -11.11 -25.49
N PHE A 410 17.81 -10.81 -24.75
CA PHE A 410 17.13 -11.76 -23.88
C PHE A 410 15.60 -11.60 -23.94
N SER A 411 14.88 -12.64 -23.54
CA SER A 411 13.41 -12.66 -23.47
C SER A 411 12.87 -13.03 -22.10
N ASN A 412 11.64 -12.63 -21.79
CA ASN A 412 10.98 -13.04 -20.54
C ASN A 412 10.71 -14.54 -20.53
N ARG A 413 10.34 -15.13 -21.69
CA ARG A 413 10.05 -16.56 -21.82
C ARG A 413 11.25 -17.43 -21.44
N GLU A 414 12.45 -17.12 -21.92
CA GLU A 414 13.63 -17.93 -21.58
C GLU A 414 14.06 -17.78 -20.12
N LEU A 415 13.74 -16.64 -19.47
CA LEU A 415 14.00 -16.50 -18.03
C LEU A 415 13.01 -17.35 -17.23
N ARG A 416 11.73 -17.40 -17.64
CA ARG A 416 10.71 -18.27 -17.02
C ARG A 416 11.06 -19.75 -17.09
N LEU A 417 11.65 -20.17 -18.20
CA LEU A 417 12.02 -21.57 -18.45
C LEU A 417 13.35 -21.97 -17.82
N ASP A 418 14.11 -21.03 -17.24
CA ASP A 418 15.42 -21.35 -16.66
C ASP A 418 15.30 -21.80 -15.19
N PRO A 419 15.60 -23.07 -14.88
CA PRO A 419 15.51 -23.59 -13.53
C PRO A 419 16.50 -22.93 -12.56
N ALA A 420 17.59 -22.32 -13.04
CA ALA A 420 18.60 -21.66 -12.20
C ALA A 420 18.13 -20.33 -11.61
N ILE A 421 17.02 -19.76 -12.11
CA ILE A 421 16.46 -18.50 -11.61
C ILE A 421 15.49 -18.74 -10.43
N HIS A 422 14.98 -19.97 -10.28
CA HIS A 422 14.04 -20.36 -9.21
C HIS A 422 12.79 -19.46 -9.14
N LEU A 423 12.15 -19.21 -10.29
CA LEU A 423 10.91 -18.44 -10.34
C LEU A 423 9.74 -19.25 -9.70
N PRO A 424 8.85 -18.61 -8.92
CA PRO A 424 7.66 -19.27 -8.37
C PRO A 424 6.64 -19.69 -9.43
N ASP A 425 5.99 -20.84 -9.25
CA ASP A 425 5.05 -21.43 -10.23
C ASP A 425 3.70 -20.69 -10.38
N VAL A 426 3.27 -19.92 -9.37
CA VAL A 426 1.90 -19.34 -9.31
C VAL A 426 1.85 -17.87 -9.77
N THR A 427 2.79 -17.06 -9.31
CA THR A 427 2.96 -15.64 -9.68
C THR A 427 4.45 -15.33 -9.73
N ASP A 428 5.01 -15.30 -10.94
CA ASP A 428 6.46 -15.21 -11.10
C ASP A 428 7.02 -13.79 -10.88
N ASN A 429 6.17 -12.76 -10.87
CA ASN A 429 6.52 -11.33 -10.76
C ASN A 429 7.77 -10.92 -11.56
N LEU A 430 8.02 -11.59 -12.69
CA LEU A 430 9.27 -11.44 -13.43
C LEU A 430 9.48 -10.01 -13.91
N GLU A 431 8.42 -9.38 -14.45
CA GLU A 431 8.49 -7.99 -14.90
C GLU A 431 8.80 -7.01 -13.77
N ALA A 432 8.25 -7.25 -12.57
CA ALA A 432 8.53 -6.41 -11.40
C ALA A 432 9.99 -6.58 -10.94
N ARG A 433 10.54 -7.80 -11.03
CA ARG A 433 11.95 -8.09 -10.70
C ARG A 433 12.92 -7.50 -11.74
N LEU A 434 12.58 -7.58 -13.02
CA LEU A 434 13.36 -6.93 -14.09
C LEU A 434 13.33 -5.41 -13.95
N LEU A 435 12.17 -4.83 -13.62
CA LEU A 435 12.05 -3.40 -13.35
C LEU A 435 12.85 -2.98 -12.12
N LEU A 436 12.79 -3.77 -11.03
CA LEU A 436 13.59 -3.55 -9.83
C LEU A 436 15.08 -3.54 -10.18
N LEU A 437 15.55 -4.56 -10.90
CA LEU A 437 16.94 -4.68 -11.33
C LEU A 437 17.36 -3.51 -12.24
N GLN A 438 16.52 -3.12 -13.18
CA GLN A 438 16.76 -1.97 -14.06
C GLN A 438 16.98 -0.68 -13.26
N ARG A 439 16.12 -0.40 -12.26
CA ARG A 439 16.22 0.79 -11.41
C ARG A 439 17.47 0.76 -10.54
N ARG A 440 17.78 -0.40 -9.93
CA ARG A 440 18.99 -0.59 -9.11
C ARG A 440 20.27 -0.42 -9.92
N LEU A 441 20.32 -0.94 -11.14
CA LEU A 441 21.45 -0.74 -12.04
C LEU A 441 21.62 0.75 -12.41
N ALA A 442 20.52 1.45 -12.70
CA ALA A 442 20.55 2.87 -13.01
C ALA A 442 21.08 3.72 -11.83
N GLU A 443 20.72 3.39 -10.58
CA GLU A 443 21.25 4.04 -9.38
C GLU A 443 22.77 3.84 -9.21
N ARG A 444 23.32 2.72 -9.69
CA ARG A 444 24.76 2.39 -9.59
C ARG A 444 25.60 2.97 -10.72
N GLY A 445 24.98 3.47 -11.79
CA GLY A 445 25.65 4.22 -12.85
C GLY A 445 25.35 3.72 -14.26
N PRO A 446 26.02 4.27 -15.28
CA PRO A 446 25.66 4.02 -16.68
C PRO A 446 26.24 2.74 -17.28
N HIS A 447 27.12 2.04 -16.58
CA HIS A 447 28.00 1.04 -17.18
C HIS A 447 27.34 -0.30 -17.48
N ILE A 448 26.28 -0.65 -16.76
CA ILE A 448 25.47 -1.85 -16.99
C ILE A 448 24.01 -1.42 -16.98
N ARG A 449 23.28 -1.71 -18.04
CA ARG A 449 21.86 -1.33 -18.17
C ARG A 449 21.04 -2.48 -18.75
N ILE A 450 19.78 -2.52 -18.35
CA ILE A 450 18.76 -3.33 -18.99
C ILE A 450 17.83 -2.39 -19.75
N GLU A 451 17.75 -2.59 -21.06
CA GLU A 451 16.99 -1.75 -21.98
C GLU A 451 15.87 -2.57 -22.60
N LYS A 452 14.62 -2.11 -22.49
CA LYS A 452 13.48 -2.77 -23.12
C LYS A 452 13.59 -2.59 -24.64
N THR A 453 13.58 -3.70 -25.39
CA THR A 453 13.66 -3.69 -26.86
C THR A 453 12.35 -4.09 -27.52
N GLY A 454 11.39 -4.62 -26.75
CA GLY A 454 10.05 -4.96 -27.21
C GLY A 454 9.20 -5.54 -26.09
N ARG A 455 8.00 -6.02 -26.42
CA ARG A 455 7.18 -6.76 -25.46
C ARG A 455 7.88 -8.08 -25.13
N GLY A 456 8.15 -8.33 -23.85
CA GLY A 456 8.84 -9.53 -23.40
C GLY A 456 10.30 -9.66 -23.86
N ARG A 457 10.90 -8.62 -24.46
CA ARG A 457 12.28 -8.62 -24.95
C ARG A 457 13.06 -7.44 -24.40
N PHE A 458 14.32 -7.69 -24.04
CA PHE A 458 15.21 -6.68 -23.51
C PHE A 458 16.66 -6.97 -23.88
N ARG A 459 17.51 -5.95 -23.73
CA ARG A 459 18.94 -5.99 -24.00
C ARG A 459 19.73 -5.65 -22.75
N LEU A 460 20.79 -6.42 -22.49
CA LEU A 460 21.84 -6.07 -21.55
C LEU A 460 22.89 -5.21 -22.27
N ALA A 461 22.99 -3.94 -21.90
CA ALA A 461 24.00 -3.02 -22.40
C ALA A 461 25.14 -2.89 -21.39
N VAL A 462 26.36 -3.22 -21.82
CA VAL A 462 27.57 -3.25 -20.99
C VAL A 462 28.63 -2.35 -21.62
N GLN A 463 29.09 -1.34 -20.89
CA GLN A 463 30.07 -0.34 -21.37
C GLN A 463 31.50 -0.62 -20.92
N ARG A 464 31.71 -1.56 -19.99
CA ARG A 464 33.03 -1.92 -19.43
C ARG A 464 33.16 -3.44 -19.33
N PRO A 465 34.36 -4.01 -19.49
CA PRO A 465 34.54 -5.45 -19.31
C PRO A 465 34.06 -5.89 -17.92
N LEU A 466 33.45 -7.07 -17.82
CA LEU A 466 32.97 -7.63 -16.56
C LEU A 466 33.89 -8.78 -16.13
N VAL A 467 34.25 -8.79 -14.84
CA VAL A 467 34.94 -9.92 -14.20
C VAL A 467 33.97 -10.52 -13.19
N LEU A 468 33.64 -11.79 -13.37
CA LEU A 468 32.68 -12.51 -12.55
C LEU A 468 33.43 -13.34 -11.50
N ALA A 469 33.02 -13.24 -10.24
CA ALA A 469 33.46 -14.12 -9.17
C ALA A 469 32.26 -14.70 -8.42
N ASP A 470 32.14 -16.03 -8.44
CA ASP A 470 31.15 -16.75 -7.64
C ASP A 470 31.78 -17.11 -6.30
N VAL A 471 31.20 -16.62 -5.22
CA VAL A 471 31.68 -16.83 -3.85
C VAL A 471 30.73 -17.83 -3.18
N ALA A 472 31.22 -19.05 -3.03
CA ALA A 472 30.59 -20.01 -2.14
C ALA A 472 30.78 -19.53 -0.69
N ALA A 473 29.71 -19.61 0.11
CA ALA A 473 29.76 -19.28 1.53
C ALA A 473 30.81 -20.11 2.27
#